data_AF-A0A1H3P369-F1
#
_entry.id   AF-A0A1H3P369-F1
#
_cell.length_a   1.000
_cell.length_b   1.000
_cell.length_c   1.000
_cell.angle_alpha   90.00
_cell.angle_beta   90.00
_cell.angle_gamma   90.00
#
_symmetry.space_group_name_H-M   'P 1'
#
loop_
_entity.id
_entity.type
_entity.pdbx_description
1 polymer ?
#
loop_
_entity_poly.entity_id
_entity_poly.type
_entity_poly.pdbx_seq_one_letter_code
_entity_poly.pdbx_strand_id
1 'polypeptide(L)'
;MGREAPRHYQVTQYNFDEAGERNTAVAAYDDLVTHHPLANFGARMVDGGLRGVERPERRSHAFIDGAFQEVEMLRTDEYRSLKPDQVLLIKDFILEDRPDSSSTATRAVDVPSPVAGYVSRRDDRNGLVEISDRKDGEVIARVRHLGPIAVDADSFVAYGQSLGTQNALGLPRGAGKHVHVEMDTRYRPQLEGYVNDLASGRLPVQAQWRQGVQSQPAADDGTMRLGQSSERIGDLQRAMAAEGYRSSGGRPLDQDGVYRLGMQGALLDFQRDHGVAQTGNIDPATLRMAPPQAERPADRQDHFEPHRPMPAARPEAPTAPGHPGHPDHRPGLSDPLPEPVNRHALRAPATEESQPLAELSPADRLLFDRIRSEAPTHVSDDVVASAMLAGKQAGIDSADKVGLVAVTGERLCVGGTTPGFHAMVDTTKPAPQLQETVQQAQALDHQRMARDQEREALFVQNSPGRSI
;
A
#
# COMPACT_ATOMS: atom_id res chain seq x y z
N MET A 1 -34.73 44.04 -3.28
CA MET A 1 -34.24 42.68 -3.03
C MET A 1 -32.73 42.71 -3.16
N GLY A 2 -31.99 42.65 -2.05
CA GLY A 2 -30.53 42.51 -2.12
C GLY A 2 -30.20 41.13 -2.69
N ARG A 3 -29.27 41.06 -3.65
CA ARG A 3 -28.78 39.76 -4.16
C ARG A 3 -28.03 39.05 -3.04
N GLU A 4 -28.47 37.84 -2.70
CA GLU A 4 -27.76 36.97 -1.75
C GLU A 4 -26.38 36.61 -2.34
N ALA A 5 -25.32 36.92 -1.61
CA ALA A 5 -23.96 36.59 -2.01
C ALA A 5 -23.69 35.07 -1.82
N PRO A 6 -22.83 34.45 -2.66
CA PRO A 6 -22.45 33.06 -2.46
C PRO A 6 -21.79 32.88 -1.09
N ARG A 7 -22.19 31.84 -0.35
CA ARG A 7 -21.55 31.48 0.91
C ARG A 7 -20.51 30.40 0.67
N HIS A 8 -19.40 30.49 1.40
CA HIS A 8 -18.28 29.58 1.26
C HIS A 8 -18.41 28.44 2.27
N TYR A 9 -17.91 27.27 1.90
CA TYR A 9 -17.76 26.21 2.88
C TYR A 9 -16.67 26.61 3.88
N GLN A 10 -16.92 26.33 5.16
CA GLN A 10 -15.83 26.12 6.09
C GLN A 10 -15.42 24.64 5.97
N VAL A 11 -14.24 24.40 5.39
CA VAL A 11 -13.67 23.06 5.31
C VAL A 11 -12.90 22.80 6.60
N THR A 12 -13.24 21.72 7.27
CA THR A 12 -12.52 21.26 8.47
C THR A 12 -12.20 19.79 8.33
N GLN A 13 -11.34 19.27 9.19
CA GLN A 13 -11.06 17.84 9.28
C GLN A 13 -10.98 17.43 10.74
N TYR A 14 -11.25 16.15 11.00
CA TYR A 14 -10.95 15.56 12.28
C TYR A 14 -9.47 15.20 12.33
N ASN A 15 -8.74 15.76 13.29
CA ASN A 15 -7.32 15.50 13.50
C ASN A 15 -7.08 14.88 14.87
N PHE A 16 -6.09 13.98 14.93
CA PHE A 16 -5.52 13.44 16.15
C PHE A 16 -4.02 13.69 16.13
N ASP A 17 -3.53 14.52 17.05
CA ASP A 17 -2.10 14.79 17.23
C ASP A 17 -1.71 14.71 18.72
N GLU A 18 -0.49 15.14 19.07
CA GLU A 18 -0.02 15.16 20.47
C GLU A 18 -0.91 16.01 21.41
N ALA A 19 -1.67 16.96 20.86
CA ALA A 19 -2.62 17.78 21.61
C ALA A 19 -4.02 17.13 21.72
N GLY A 20 -4.20 15.93 21.16
CA GLY A 20 -5.42 15.14 21.23
C GLY A 20 -6.37 15.35 20.05
N GLU A 21 -7.63 14.98 20.27
CA GLU A 21 -8.69 14.95 19.25
C GLU A 21 -9.34 16.32 19.05
N ARG A 22 -9.31 16.85 17.82
CA ARG A 22 -9.96 18.13 17.50
C ARG A 22 -10.31 18.27 16.02
N ASN A 23 -11.33 19.08 15.73
CA ASN A 23 -11.56 19.55 14.37
C ASN A 23 -10.65 20.74 14.07
N THR A 24 -9.91 20.70 12.97
CA THR A 24 -9.02 21.77 12.51
C THR A 24 -9.49 22.32 11.17
N ALA A 25 -9.20 23.60 10.89
CA ALA A 25 -9.52 24.22 9.61
C ALA A 25 -8.60 23.70 8.51
N VAL A 26 -9.15 23.58 7.30
CA VAL A 26 -8.43 23.18 6.08
C VAL A 26 -8.55 24.36 5.11
N ALA A 27 -7.43 25.02 4.84
CA ALA A 27 -7.36 26.14 3.89
C ALA A 27 -6.93 25.67 2.49
N ALA A 28 -6.21 24.55 2.41
CA ALA A 28 -5.80 23.92 1.17
C ALA A 28 -5.68 22.39 1.33
N TYR A 29 -5.51 21.68 0.21
CA TYR A 29 -5.31 20.22 0.20
C TYR A 29 -4.17 19.76 1.11
N ASP A 30 -3.05 20.49 1.14
CA ASP A 30 -1.87 20.13 1.93
C ASP A 30 -2.11 20.17 3.45
N ASP A 31 -3.17 20.84 3.90
CA ASP A 31 -3.57 20.81 5.31
C ASP A 31 -4.21 19.48 5.69
N LEU A 32 -4.70 18.69 4.72
CA LEU A 32 -5.40 17.43 4.99
C LEU A 32 -4.45 16.35 5.51
N VAL A 33 -4.78 15.81 6.68
CA VAL A 33 -4.02 14.70 7.26
C VAL A 33 -4.22 13.40 6.49
N THR A 34 -3.37 12.42 6.78
CA THR A 34 -3.49 11.06 6.28
C THR A 34 -4.71 10.40 6.94
N HIS A 35 -5.62 9.83 6.17
CA HIS A 35 -6.84 9.23 6.75
C HIS A 35 -6.52 7.94 7.53
N HIS A 36 -6.76 7.96 8.87
CA HIS A 36 -7.22 6.92 9.82
C HIS A 36 -7.10 7.52 11.26
N PRO A 37 -7.83 7.07 12.32
CA PRO A 37 -7.52 7.46 13.70
C PRO A 37 -6.05 7.20 14.04
N LEU A 38 -5.41 8.20 14.64
CA LEU A 38 -3.97 8.31 14.90
C LEU A 38 -3.08 8.64 13.69
N ALA A 39 -3.62 9.06 12.54
CA ALA A 39 -2.86 9.62 11.41
C ALA A 39 -1.67 8.76 10.95
N ASN A 40 -1.83 7.43 10.93
CA ASN A 40 -0.78 6.48 10.56
C ASN A 40 0.52 6.63 11.36
N PHE A 41 0.47 7.16 12.59
CA PHE A 41 1.66 7.48 13.40
C PHE A 41 2.62 6.29 13.62
N GLY A 42 2.09 5.07 13.67
CA GLY A 42 2.89 3.84 13.79
C GLY A 42 3.41 3.26 12.47
N ALA A 43 2.96 3.79 11.34
CA ALA A 43 3.28 3.28 10.02
C ALA A 43 4.75 3.51 9.69
N ARG A 44 5.38 2.48 9.12
CA ARG A 44 6.78 2.52 8.68
C ARG A 44 6.98 1.61 7.49
N MET A 45 7.93 1.98 6.63
CA MET A 45 8.42 1.12 5.56
C MET A 45 9.62 0.34 6.10
N VAL A 46 9.54 -1.00 6.07
CA VAL A 46 10.61 -1.90 6.52
C VAL A 46 10.80 -3.03 5.51
N ASP A 47 12.04 -3.22 5.04
CA ASP A 47 12.41 -4.22 4.02
C ASP A 47 11.47 -4.18 2.79
N GLY A 48 11.07 -2.97 2.42
CA GLY A 48 10.15 -2.64 1.33
C GLY A 48 8.68 -2.96 1.57
N GLY A 49 8.30 -3.43 2.77
CA GLY A 49 6.92 -3.68 3.17
C GLY A 49 6.41 -2.67 4.20
N LEU A 50 5.11 -2.40 4.20
CA LEU A 50 4.47 -1.58 5.23
C LEU A 50 4.30 -2.37 6.54
N ARG A 51 4.61 -1.73 7.66
CA ARG A 51 4.49 -2.26 9.03
C ARG A 51 3.88 -1.21 9.94
N GLY A 52 3.25 -1.67 11.03
CA GLY A 52 2.62 -0.76 12.01
C GLY A 52 1.39 -0.02 11.49
N VAL A 53 0.85 -0.44 10.33
CA VAL A 53 -0.40 0.05 9.77
C VAL A 53 -1.59 -0.65 10.42
N GLU A 54 -2.73 0.03 10.53
CA GLU A 54 -3.91 -0.53 11.17
C GLU A 54 -4.63 -1.55 10.28
N ARG A 55 -5.06 -2.68 10.88
CA ARG A 55 -5.89 -3.73 10.25
C ARG A 55 -5.43 -4.05 8.82
N PRO A 56 -4.17 -4.44 8.59
CA PRO A 56 -3.63 -4.69 7.24
C PRO A 56 -4.42 -5.76 6.47
N GLU A 57 -5.14 -6.64 7.15
CA GLU A 57 -6.02 -7.64 6.54
C GLU A 57 -7.24 -7.03 5.81
N ARG A 58 -7.66 -5.82 6.19
CA ARG A 58 -8.89 -5.17 5.70
C ARG A 58 -8.67 -3.76 5.14
N ARG A 59 -7.50 -3.18 5.36
CA ARG A 59 -7.13 -1.84 4.90
C ARG A 59 -5.82 -1.92 4.12
N SER A 60 -5.68 -1.03 3.14
CA SER A 60 -4.46 -0.90 2.35
C SER A 60 -3.85 0.47 2.59
N HIS A 61 -2.52 0.53 2.57
CA HIS A 61 -1.77 1.75 2.82
C HIS A 61 -0.66 1.85 1.77
N ALA A 62 -0.17 3.07 1.54
CA ALA A 62 0.94 3.35 0.63
C ALA A 62 1.70 4.58 1.11
N PHE A 63 2.97 4.71 0.72
CA PHE A 63 3.75 5.94 0.92
C PHE A 63 3.64 6.82 -0.32
N ILE A 64 2.85 7.89 -0.24
CA ILE A 64 2.51 8.78 -1.36
C ILE A 64 2.76 10.21 -0.92
N ASP A 65 3.42 11.00 -1.77
CA ASP A 65 3.74 12.41 -1.53
C ASP A 65 4.53 12.63 -0.21
N GLY A 66 5.41 11.70 0.14
CA GLY A 66 6.22 11.80 1.36
C GLY A 66 5.49 11.39 2.65
N ALA A 67 4.28 10.83 2.57
CA ALA A 67 3.50 10.43 3.74
C ALA A 67 2.84 9.06 3.58
N PHE A 68 2.63 8.36 4.70
CA PHE A 68 1.85 7.11 4.72
C PHE A 68 0.35 7.45 4.61
N GLN A 69 -0.24 7.15 3.46
CA GLN A 69 -1.66 7.37 3.18
C GLN A 69 -2.43 6.04 3.26
N GLU A 70 -3.69 6.10 3.68
CA GLU A 70 -4.63 5.00 3.42
C GLU A 70 -5.08 5.07 1.96
N VAL A 71 -5.20 3.88 1.36
CA VAL A 71 -5.58 3.72 -0.04
C VAL A 71 -6.55 2.55 -0.19
N GLU A 72 -7.40 2.62 -1.20
CA GLU A 72 -8.23 1.49 -1.64
C GLU A 72 -7.52 0.77 -2.80
N MET A 73 -7.55 -0.55 -2.77
CA MET A 73 -6.97 -1.41 -3.81
C MET A 73 -7.91 -2.60 -4.03
N LEU A 74 -7.78 -3.32 -5.15
CA LEU A 74 -8.64 -4.47 -5.45
C LEU A 74 -8.78 -5.47 -4.29
N ARG A 75 -7.72 -5.68 -3.50
CA ARG A 75 -7.72 -6.59 -2.34
C ARG A 75 -8.71 -6.15 -1.25
N THR A 76 -8.86 -4.85 -1.03
CA THR A 76 -9.70 -4.27 0.03
C THR A 76 -11.01 -3.70 -0.51
N ASP A 77 -11.19 -3.70 -1.83
CA ASP A 77 -12.37 -3.15 -2.50
C ASP A 77 -13.63 -3.98 -2.25
N GLU A 78 -14.44 -3.55 -1.28
CA GLU A 78 -15.71 -4.18 -0.94
C GLU A 78 -16.72 -4.14 -2.11
N TYR A 79 -16.59 -3.17 -3.02
CA TYR A 79 -17.52 -2.97 -4.14
C TYR A 79 -17.17 -3.79 -5.39
N ARG A 80 -15.94 -4.33 -5.43
CA ARG A 80 -15.40 -5.17 -6.51
C ARG A 80 -15.51 -4.51 -7.89
N SER A 81 -15.30 -3.21 -7.97
CA SER A 81 -15.33 -2.43 -9.21
C SER A 81 -13.93 -1.98 -9.66
N LEU A 82 -12.91 -2.04 -8.79
CA LEU A 82 -11.55 -1.66 -9.16
C LEU A 82 -10.90 -2.65 -10.13
N LYS A 83 -10.09 -2.14 -11.06
CA LYS A 83 -9.18 -2.97 -11.85
C LYS A 83 -7.96 -3.39 -11.02
N PRO A 84 -7.21 -4.45 -11.41
CA PRO A 84 -6.11 -5.01 -10.61
C PRO A 84 -5.06 -4.01 -10.13
N ASP A 85 -4.79 -2.98 -10.92
CA ASP A 85 -3.67 -2.07 -10.69
C ASP A 85 -4.14 -0.71 -10.15
N GLN A 86 -5.46 -0.50 -10.06
CA GLN A 86 -6.00 0.75 -9.56
C GLN A 86 -5.75 0.92 -8.07
N VAL A 87 -5.37 2.14 -7.73
CA VAL A 87 -5.19 2.59 -6.36
C VAL A 87 -5.96 3.89 -6.19
N LEU A 88 -6.86 3.94 -5.20
CA LEU A 88 -7.55 5.17 -4.85
C LEU A 88 -7.01 5.71 -3.53
N LEU A 89 -6.57 6.95 -3.54
CA LEU A 89 -6.19 7.71 -2.36
C LEU A 89 -7.44 8.10 -1.56
N ILE A 90 -7.39 7.87 -0.24
CA ILE A 90 -8.51 8.17 0.66
C ILE A 90 -8.27 9.47 1.42
N LYS A 91 -9.27 10.35 1.45
CA LYS A 91 -9.26 11.60 2.21
C LYS A 91 -10.62 11.88 2.85
N ASP A 92 -10.55 12.38 4.09
CA ASP A 92 -11.70 12.80 4.88
C ASP A 92 -11.65 14.28 5.18
N PHE A 93 -12.81 14.92 5.08
CA PHE A 93 -13.00 16.29 5.53
C PHE A 93 -14.47 16.53 5.83
N ILE A 94 -14.77 17.64 6.48
CA ILE A 94 -16.10 18.04 6.93
C ILE A 94 -16.41 19.36 6.23
N LEU A 95 -17.54 19.38 5.54
CA LEU A 95 -18.10 20.60 4.98
C LEU A 95 -19.11 21.21 5.94
N GLU A 96 -18.91 22.48 6.25
CA GLU A 96 -19.81 23.27 7.09
C GLU A 96 -20.24 24.57 6.40
N ASP A 97 -21.48 24.95 6.62
CA ASP A 97 -22.04 26.26 6.27
C ASP A 97 -22.38 26.96 7.58
N ARG A 98 -21.61 27.99 7.93
CA ARG A 98 -21.78 28.78 9.16
C ARG A 98 -22.14 30.22 8.80
N PRO A 99 -23.39 30.49 8.40
CA PRO A 99 -23.78 31.82 7.95
C PRO A 99 -23.77 32.85 9.09
N ASP A 100 -23.97 32.43 10.34
CA ASP A 100 -23.73 33.10 11.62
C ASP A 100 -24.23 32.13 12.72
N SER A 101 -23.67 32.18 13.93
CA SER A 101 -23.53 31.06 14.90
C SER A 101 -24.79 30.46 15.56
N SER A 102 -25.97 30.40 14.92
CA SER A 102 -27.21 29.90 15.56
C SER A 102 -27.89 28.70 14.88
N SER A 103 -27.40 28.23 13.73
CA SER A 103 -27.97 27.05 13.05
C SER A 103 -27.39 25.74 13.62
N THR A 104 -28.26 24.79 13.96
CA THR A 104 -27.86 23.42 14.36
C THR A 104 -27.58 22.50 13.16
N ALA A 105 -27.85 22.96 11.93
CA ALA A 105 -27.70 22.18 10.70
C ALA A 105 -26.49 22.59 9.85
N THR A 106 -25.41 23.08 10.47
CA THR A 106 -24.20 23.56 9.75
C THR A 106 -23.59 22.53 8.81
N ARG A 107 -23.76 21.23 9.09
CA ARG A 107 -23.23 20.11 8.29
C ARG A 107 -24.24 19.51 7.30
N ALA A 108 -25.44 20.06 7.20
CA ALA A 108 -26.47 19.61 6.24
C ALA A 108 -26.29 20.35 4.91
N VAL A 109 -25.15 20.11 4.26
CA VAL A 109 -24.74 20.79 3.03
C VAL A 109 -24.54 19.79 1.92
N ASP A 110 -24.79 20.23 0.69
CA ASP A 110 -24.50 19.43 -0.49
C ASP A 110 -23.00 19.21 -0.64
N VAL A 111 -22.62 18.02 -1.08
CA VAL A 111 -21.27 17.66 -1.47
C VAL A 111 -21.15 17.79 -3.00
N PRO A 112 -20.36 18.75 -3.51
CA PRO A 112 -20.10 18.88 -4.94
C PRO A 112 -19.26 17.71 -5.47
N SER A 113 -19.43 17.37 -6.75
CA SER A 113 -18.62 16.35 -7.41
C SER A 113 -17.17 16.82 -7.55
N PRO A 114 -16.17 16.03 -7.11
CA PRO A 114 -14.76 16.40 -7.22
C PRO A 114 -14.21 16.24 -8.63
N VAL A 115 -14.90 15.49 -9.48
CA VAL A 115 -14.53 15.23 -10.88
C VAL A 115 -15.77 15.20 -11.75
N ALA A 116 -15.60 15.43 -13.05
CA ALA A 116 -16.62 15.12 -14.03
C ALA A 116 -16.47 13.67 -14.50
N GLY A 117 -17.60 13.00 -14.79
CA GLY A 117 -17.57 11.60 -15.20
C GLY A 117 -18.96 10.98 -15.25
N TYR A 118 -19.03 9.66 -15.27
CA TYR A 118 -20.29 8.91 -15.27
C TYR A 118 -20.51 8.23 -13.93
N VAL A 119 -21.72 8.32 -13.38
CA VAL A 119 -22.08 7.65 -12.13
C VAL A 119 -22.18 6.14 -12.39
N SER A 120 -21.12 5.38 -12.12
CA SER A 120 -21.07 3.92 -12.31
C SER A 120 -21.83 3.18 -11.21
N ARG A 121 -22.00 3.79 -10.03
CA ARG A 121 -22.78 3.23 -8.93
C ARG A 121 -23.42 4.31 -8.07
N ARG A 122 -24.68 4.05 -7.71
CA ARG A 122 -25.40 4.72 -6.62
C ARG A 122 -25.80 3.66 -5.59
N ASP A 123 -25.49 3.91 -4.32
CA ASP A 123 -25.90 3.05 -3.21
C ASP A 123 -26.42 3.93 -2.06
N ASP A 124 -27.73 4.14 -2.03
CA ASP A 124 -28.42 4.97 -1.02
C ASP A 124 -28.29 4.38 0.40
N ARG A 125 -28.10 3.07 0.54
CA ARG A 125 -28.00 2.42 1.87
C ARG A 125 -26.68 2.78 2.55
N ASN A 126 -25.60 2.79 1.78
CA ASN A 126 -24.26 3.13 2.27
C ASN A 126 -23.88 4.60 2.02
N GLY A 127 -24.75 5.37 1.35
CA GLY A 127 -24.51 6.76 1.01
C GLY A 127 -23.35 6.94 0.03
N LEU A 128 -23.21 6.04 -0.94
CA LEU A 128 -22.10 6.02 -1.90
C LEU A 128 -22.55 6.49 -3.28
N VAL A 129 -21.74 7.36 -3.88
CA VAL A 129 -21.71 7.64 -5.32
C VAL A 129 -20.32 7.28 -5.84
N GLU A 130 -20.27 6.42 -6.86
CA GLU A 130 -19.05 6.04 -7.59
C GLU A 130 -19.09 6.66 -8.98
N ILE A 131 -17.95 7.21 -9.41
CA ILE A 131 -17.79 7.93 -10.67
C ILE A 131 -16.65 7.27 -11.46
N SER A 132 -16.93 6.97 -12.73
CA SER A 132 -15.96 6.49 -13.72
C SER A 132 -15.63 7.55 -14.75
N ASP A 133 -14.44 7.46 -15.35
CA ASP A 133 -13.94 8.35 -16.40
C ASP A 133 -14.86 8.36 -17.64
N ARG A 134 -15.39 7.19 -17.98
CA ARG A 134 -16.37 6.96 -19.04
C ARG A 134 -17.33 5.84 -18.63
N LYS A 135 -18.39 5.64 -19.41
CA LYS A 135 -19.25 4.46 -19.26
C LYS A 135 -18.42 3.19 -19.36
N ASP A 136 -18.64 2.28 -18.41
CA ASP A 136 -17.89 1.01 -18.27
C ASP A 136 -16.36 1.18 -18.18
N GLY A 137 -15.92 2.37 -17.77
CA GLY A 137 -14.53 2.75 -17.65
C GLY A 137 -13.89 2.34 -16.32
N GLU A 138 -12.86 3.10 -15.94
CA GLU A 138 -12.18 2.94 -14.67
C GLU A 138 -12.84 3.82 -13.62
N VAL A 139 -12.94 3.34 -12.38
CA VAL A 139 -13.42 4.15 -11.26
C VAL A 139 -12.38 5.22 -10.97
N ILE A 140 -12.76 6.49 -11.06
CA ILE A 140 -11.87 7.62 -10.80
C ILE A 140 -12.16 8.29 -9.47
N ALA A 141 -13.40 8.24 -8.98
CA ALA A 141 -13.74 8.76 -7.67
C ALA A 141 -14.88 7.99 -7.00
N ARG A 142 -14.87 7.94 -5.68
CA ARG A 142 -16.01 7.55 -4.83
C ARG A 142 -16.20 8.60 -3.76
N VAL A 143 -17.45 8.94 -3.51
CA VAL A 143 -17.83 9.86 -2.43
C VAL A 143 -18.84 9.15 -1.56
N ARG A 144 -18.54 9.03 -0.26
CA ARG A 144 -19.34 8.27 0.70
C ARG A 144 -20.03 9.18 1.72
N HIS A 145 -20.86 8.54 2.54
CA HIS A 145 -21.60 9.17 3.63
C HIS A 145 -22.56 10.25 3.14
N LEU A 146 -23.07 10.12 1.91
CA LEU A 146 -24.06 11.00 1.32
C LEU A 146 -25.48 10.55 1.69
N GLY A 147 -26.43 11.49 1.78
CA GLY A 147 -27.84 11.17 1.98
C GLY A 147 -28.69 12.42 2.23
N PRO A 148 -29.75 12.67 1.44
CA PRO A 148 -30.16 11.94 0.24
C PRO A 148 -29.15 12.11 -0.92
N ILE A 149 -29.06 11.11 -1.81
CA ILE A 149 -28.27 11.19 -3.05
C ILE A 149 -29.11 11.89 -4.14
N ALA A 150 -28.49 12.81 -4.86
CA ALA A 150 -29.12 13.72 -5.83
C ALA A 150 -28.87 13.35 -7.30
N VAL A 151 -28.03 12.35 -7.57
CA VAL A 151 -27.68 11.88 -8.93
C VAL A 151 -28.14 10.44 -9.15
N ASP A 152 -28.36 10.08 -10.42
CA ASP A 152 -28.77 8.74 -10.82
C ASP A 152 -27.60 7.94 -11.39
N ALA A 153 -27.67 6.61 -11.26
CA ALA A 153 -26.74 5.73 -11.95
C ALA A 153 -26.81 5.95 -13.48
N ASP A 154 -25.69 5.71 -14.16
CA ASP A 154 -25.47 5.90 -15.60
C ASP A 154 -25.58 7.35 -16.13
N SER A 155 -25.86 8.31 -15.24
CA SER A 155 -25.89 9.72 -15.57
C SER A 155 -24.48 10.31 -15.63
N PHE A 156 -24.32 11.34 -16.47
CA PHE A 156 -23.11 12.16 -16.44
C PHE A 156 -23.22 13.20 -15.31
N VAL A 157 -22.15 13.36 -14.56
CA VAL A 157 -22.02 14.38 -13.52
C VAL A 157 -20.94 15.38 -13.91
N ALA A 158 -21.24 16.67 -13.80
CA ALA A 158 -20.26 17.73 -14.01
C ALA A 158 -19.45 18.02 -12.74
N TYR A 159 -18.24 18.55 -12.89
CA TYR A 159 -17.48 19.08 -11.76
C TYR A 159 -18.32 20.11 -10.98
N GLY A 160 -18.31 20.01 -9.65
CA GLY A 160 -19.09 20.90 -8.80
C GLY A 160 -20.60 20.61 -8.73
N GLN A 161 -21.15 19.69 -9.54
CA GLN A 161 -22.57 19.30 -9.42
C GLN A 161 -22.83 18.62 -8.07
N SER A 162 -23.96 18.91 -7.40
CA SER A 162 -24.30 18.25 -6.14
C SER A 162 -24.50 16.74 -6.32
N LEU A 163 -23.72 15.93 -5.61
CA LEU A 163 -23.87 14.47 -5.57
C LEU A 163 -24.95 14.03 -4.59
N GLY A 164 -25.07 14.75 -3.48
CA GLY A 164 -25.99 14.48 -2.38
C GLY A 164 -25.62 15.33 -1.16
N THR A 165 -26.36 15.17 -0.07
CA THR A 165 -26.11 15.93 1.16
C THR A 165 -25.16 15.17 2.09
N GLN A 166 -24.21 15.84 2.72
CA GLN A 166 -23.31 15.24 3.72
C GLN A 166 -24.09 14.63 4.89
N ASN A 167 -23.77 13.38 5.22
CA ASN A 167 -24.50 12.57 6.19
C ASN A 167 -23.54 11.64 6.97
N ALA A 168 -24.09 10.66 7.68
CA ALA A 168 -23.36 9.62 8.40
C ALA A 168 -23.80 8.21 7.97
N LEU A 169 -24.40 8.07 6.77
CA LEU A 169 -24.80 6.77 6.23
C LEU A 169 -23.57 5.91 5.97
N GLY A 170 -23.64 4.61 6.29
CA GLY A 170 -22.50 3.70 6.20
C GLY A 170 -21.46 3.83 7.32
N LEU A 171 -21.65 4.74 8.29
CA LEU A 171 -20.78 4.86 9.47
C LEU A 171 -21.33 4.11 10.69
N PRO A 172 -20.47 3.74 11.65
CA PRO A 172 -20.90 3.24 12.96
C PRO A 172 -21.82 4.23 13.68
N ARG A 173 -22.72 3.70 14.51
CA ARG A 173 -23.65 4.54 15.31
C ARG A 173 -22.85 5.50 16.20
N GLY A 174 -23.13 6.79 16.07
CA GLY A 174 -22.50 7.86 16.86
C GLY A 174 -21.27 8.49 16.19
N ALA A 175 -20.84 8.00 15.02
CA ALA A 175 -19.79 8.65 14.25
C ALA A 175 -20.22 10.04 13.74
N GLY A 176 -19.26 10.96 13.66
CA GLY A 176 -19.48 12.31 13.16
C GLY A 176 -19.68 12.33 11.63
N LYS A 177 -20.57 13.21 11.15
CA LYS A 177 -20.75 13.48 9.71
C LYS A 177 -19.47 14.06 9.12
N HIS A 178 -19.03 13.48 8.01
CA HIS A 178 -17.91 13.92 7.18
C HIS A 178 -18.15 13.45 5.74
N VAL A 179 -17.36 13.99 4.83
CA VAL A 179 -17.20 13.50 3.46
C VAL A 179 -15.96 12.61 3.44
N HIS A 180 -16.13 11.38 2.97
CA HIS A 180 -15.02 10.47 2.63
C HIS A 180 -14.93 10.41 1.11
N VAL A 181 -13.76 10.76 0.59
CA VAL A 181 -13.44 10.70 -0.84
C VAL A 181 -12.36 9.65 -1.07
N GLU A 182 -12.61 8.76 -2.02
CA GLU A 182 -11.59 7.87 -2.61
C GLU A 182 -11.36 8.39 -4.03
N MET A 183 -10.13 8.75 -4.39
CA MET A 183 -9.80 9.26 -5.72
C MET A 183 -8.66 8.44 -6.32
N ASP A 184 -8.79 8.00 -7.56
CA ASP A 184 -7.69 7.33 -8.27
C ASP A 184 -6.44 8.22 -8.22
N THR A 185 -5.29 7.65 -7.85
CA THR A 185 -4.06 8.43 -7.61
C THR A 185 -3.67 9.27 -8.83
N ARG A 186 -3.97 8.82 -10.05
CA ARG A 186 -3.72 9.57 -11.30
C ARG A 186 -4.50 10.88 -11.37
N TYR A 187 -5.59 10.98 -10.61
CA TYR A 187 -6.45 12.15 -10.46
C TYR A 187 -6.16 12.96 -9.17
N ARG A 188 -5.03 12.71 -8.49
CA ARG A 188 -4.62 13.46 -7.29
C ARG A 188 -4.57 14.99 -7.53
N PRO A 189 -4.04 15.52 -8.64
CA PRO A 189 -4.08 16.97 -8.89
C PRO A 189 -5.51 17.55 -8.94
N GLN A 190 -6.47 16.78 -9.44
CA GLN A 190 -7.88 17.16 -9.48
C GLN A 190 -8.49 17.17 -8.08
N LEU A 191 -8.14 16.20 -7.22
CA LEU A 191 -8.55 16.20 -5.82
C LEU A 191 -8.00 17.41 -5.06
N GLU A 192 -6.74 17.77 -5.31
CA GLU A 192 -6.13 18.97 -4.75
C GLU A 192 -6.87 20.23 -5.17
N GLY A 193 -7.10 20.40 -6.48
CA GLY A 193 -7.88 21.50 -7.02
C GLY A 193 -9.28 21.57 -6.41
N TYR A 194 -9.93 20.43 -6.21
CA TYR A 194 -11.25 20.34 -5.59
C TYR A 194 -11.28 20.85 -4.14
N VAL A 195 -10.35 20.41 -3.29
CA VAL A 195 -10.27 20.88 -1.90
C VAL A 195 -9.95 22.37 -1.83
N ASN A 196 -9.03 22.84 -2.69
CA ASN A 196 -8.70 24.26 -2.79
C ASN A 196 -9.90 25.10 -3.26
N ASP A 197 -10.73 24.56 -4.15
CA ASP A 197 -11.94 25.25 -4.65
C ASP A 197 -13.04 25.35 -3.61
N LEU A 198 -13.19 24.31 -2.79
CA LEU A 198 -14.08 24.33 -1.62
C LEU A 198 -13.64 25.40 -0.62
N ALA A 199 -12.36 25.40 -0.24
CA ALA A 199 -11.81 26.30 0.77
C ALA A 199 -11.76 27.77 0.31
N SER A 200 -11.45 28.02 -0.96
CA SER A 200 -11.41 29.37 -1.55
C SER A 200 -12.79 29.94 -1.87
N GLY A 201 -13.84 29.10 -1.87
CA GLY A 201 -15.20 29.50 -2.23
C GLY A 201 -15.49 29.49 -3.74
N ARG A 202 -14.58 28.98 -4.59
CA ARG A 202 -14.86 28.78 -6.01
C ARG A 202 -15.92 27.70 -6.25
N LEU A 203 -16.04 26.75 -5.33
CA LEU A 203 -17.20 25.89 -5.16
C LEU A 203 -17.99 26.36 -3.92
N PRO A 204 -18.93 27.30 -4.07
CA PRO A 204 -19.75 27.78 -2.95
C PRO A 204 -20.83 26.77 -2.54
N VAL A 205 -21.40 26.98 -1.35
CA VAL A 205 -22.42 26.11 -0.75
C VAL A 205 -23.63 25.95 -1.66
N GLN A 206 -24.12 27.05 -2.24
CA GLN A 206 -25.34 27.03 -3.05
C GLN A 206 -25.05 26.48 -4.46
N ALA A 207 -25.75 25.40 -4.82
CA ALA A 207 -25.55 24.68 -6.08
C ALA A 207 -25.71 25.54 -7.34
N GLN A 208 -26.60 26.54 -7.32
CA GLN A 208 -26.82 27.45 -8.46
C GLN A 208 -25.57 28.23 -8.88
N TRP A 209 -24.67 28.52 -7.94
CA TRP A 209 -23.43 29.26 -8.20
C TRP A 209 -22.29 28.36 -8.67
N ARG A 210 -22.47 27.02 -8.61
CA ARG A 210 -21.52 26.03 -9.12
C ARG A 210 -21.75 25.70 -10.60
N GLN A 211 -22.88 26.14 -11.18
CA GLN A 211 -23.20 25.86 -12.58
C GLN A 211 -22.13 26.43 -13.54
N GLY A 212 -21.56 25.57 -14.37
CA GLY A 212 -20.54 25.95 -15.35
C GLY A 212 -19.12 26.10 -14.80
N VAL A 213 -18.92 25.99 -13.48
CA VAL A 213 -17.58 25.94 -12.89
C VAL A 213 -16.86 24.70 -13.42
N GLN A 214 -15.70 24.92 -14.04
CA GLN A 214 -14.84 23.84 -14.50
C GLN A 214 -13.83 23.50 -13.41
N SER A 215 -13.36 22.24 -13.41
CA SER A 215 -12.21 21.85 -12.61
C SER A 215 -11.01 22.69 -13.04
N GLN A 216 -10.13 23.03 -12.09
CA GLN A 216 -8.85 23.62 -12.47
C GLN A 216 -8.12 22.65 -13.40
N PRO A 217 -7.45 23.14 -14.46
CA PRO A 217 -6.61 22.29 -15.27
C PRO A 217 -5.53 21.68 -14.36
N ALA A 218 -5.52 20.36 -14.25
CA ALA A 218 -4.41 19.65 -13.63
C ALA A 218 -3.19 19.88 -14.52
N ALA A 219 -2.21 20.63 -14.04
CA ALA A 219 -0.93 20.70 -14.71
C ALA A 219 -0.37 19.27 -14.79
N ASP A 220 0.04 18.84 -15.98
CA ASP A 220 0.85 17.62 -16.10
C ASP A 220 2.17 17.89 -15.41
N ASP A 221 2.31 17.36 -14.21
CA ASP A 221 3.50 17.49 -13.38
C ASP A 221 4.59 16.47 -13.77
N GLY A 222 4.36 15.69 -14.83
CA GLY A 222 5.26 14.65 -15.31
C GLY A 222 5.47 13.53 -14.28
N THR A 223 4.63 13.47 -13.25
CA THR A 223 4.79 12.53 -12.14
C THR A 223 3.92 11.31 -12.37
N MET A 224 4.56 10.14 -12.42
CA MET A 224 3.88 8.87 -12.52
C MET A 224 3.60 8.29 -11.13
N ARG A 225 2.36 7.87 -10.93
CA ARG A 225 1.80 7.57 -9.59
C ARG A 225 1.51 6.09 -9.40
N LEU A 226 1.36 5.70 -8.14
CA LEU A 226 1.08 4.31 -7.77
C LEU A 226 -0.19 3.80 -8.47
N GLY A 227 -0.08 2.69 -9.17
CA GLY A 227 -1.15 2.10 -9.99
C GLY A 227 -1.14 2.51 -11.47
N GLN A 228 -0.29 3.47 -11.85
CA GLN A 228 -0.15 3.88 -13.25
C GLN A 228 0.75 2.91 -14.04
N SER A 229 0.45 2.78 -15.33
CA SER A 229 1.29 2.07 -16.29
C SER A 229 1.90 3.02 -17.33
N SER A 230 3.17 2.78 -17.69
CA SER A 230 3.83 3.45 -18.80
C SER A 230 5.11 2.71 -19.23
N GLU A 231 5.55 2.92 -20.47
CA GLU A 231 6.84 2.42 -20.95
C GLU A 231 8.01 2.96 -20.10
N ARG A 232 7.89 4.21 -19.65
CA ARG A 232 8.90 4.89 -18.85
C ARG A 232 9.05 4.29 -17.46
N ILE A 233 7.97 3.76 -16.87
CA ILE A 233 8.05 2.97 -15.65
C ILE A 233 8.82 1.67 -15.91
N GLY A 234 8.63 1.05 -17.08
CA GLY A 234 9.38 -0.15 -17.48
C GLY A 234 10.88 0.10 -17.60
N ASP A 235 11.29 1.24 -18.15
CA ASP A 235 12.71 1.65 -18.16
C ASP A 235 13.28 1.80 -16.75
N LEU A 236 12.54 2.48 -15.87
CA LEU A 236 12.96 2.68 -14.49
C LEU A 236 13.07 1.34 -13.74
N GLN A 237 12.09 0.44 -13.91
CA GLN A 237 12.13 -0.91 -13.33
C GLN A 237 13.37 -1.69 -13.79
N ARG A 238 13.73 -1.61 -15.07
CA ARG A 238 14.96 -2.22 -15.62
C ARG A 238 16.23 -1.63 -15.02
N ALA A 239 16.31 -0.30 -14.92
CA ALA A 239 17.45 0.39 -14.31
C ALA A 239 17.62 -0.02 -12.84
N MET A 240 16.55 0.08 -12.05
CA MET A 240 16.52 -0.33 -10.65
C MET A 240 16.90 -1.82 -10.48
N ALA A 241 16.39 -2.71 -11.34
CA ALA A 241 16.72 -4.13 -11.26
C ALA A 241 18.20 -4.40 -11.56
N ALA A 242 18.78 -3.71 -12.56
CA ALA A 242 20.20 -3.80 -12.92
C ALA A 242 21.11 -3.29 -11.81
N GLU A 243 20.66 -2.31 -11.04
CA GLU A 243 21.35 -1.77 -9.86
C GLU A 243 21.23 -2.64 -8.61
N GLY A 244 20.40 -3.68 -8.65
CA GLY A 244 20.26 -4.62 -7.54
C GLY A 244 19.09 -4.33 -6.61
N TYR A 245 18.27 -3.32 -6.87
CA TYR A 245 17.03 -3.09 -6.11
C TYR A 245 16.05 -4.25 -6.30
N ARG A 246 15.26 -4.53 -5.26
CA ARG A 246 14.36 -5.69 -5.17
C ARG A 246 13.00 -5.27 -4.64
N SER A 247 11.94 -5.95 -5.10
CA SER A 247 10.62 -5.73 -4.54
C SER A 247 10.53 -6.19 -3.08
N SER A 248 9.45 -5.78 -2.40
CA SER A 248 9.13 -6.23 -1.05
C SER A 248 9.32 -7.76 -0.89
N GLY A 249 10.05 -8.15 0.15
CA GLY A 249 10.39 -9.57 0.40
C GLY A 249 11.57 -10.10 -0.42
N GLY A 250 12.38 -9.21 -1.03
CA GLY A 250 13.63 -9.56 -1.71
C GLY A 250 13.46 -10.20 -3.08
N ARG A 251 12.24 -10.22 -3.63
CA ARG A 251 11.98 -10.77 -4.96
C ARG A 251 12.48 -9.82 -6.06
N PRO A 252 12.71 -10.32 -7.29
CA PRO A 252 12.94 -9.45 -8.44
C PRO A 252 11.83 -8.38 -8.56
N LEU A 253 12.18 -7.22 -9.13
CA LEU A 253 11.19 -6.23 -9.54
C LEU A 253 10.46 -6.74 -10.77
N ASP A 254 9.14 -6.53 -10.81
CA ASP A 254 8.37 -6.64 -12.04
C ASP A 254 8.93 -5.60 -13.04
N GLN A 255 8.98 -5.97 -14.32
CA GLN A 255 9.45 -5.11 -15.42
C GLN A 255 8.35 -4.96 -16.48
N ASP A 256 7.10 -4.93 -16.02
CA ASP A 256 5.87 -4.89 -16.81
C ASP A 256 5.40 -3.45 -17.14
N GLY A 257 6.11 -2.43 -16.62
CA GLY A 257 5.77 -1.03 -16.80
C GLY A 257 4.65 -0.53 -15.88
N VAL A 258 4.27 -1.28 -14.84
CA VAL A 258 3.23 -0.87 -13.88
C VAL A 258 3.85 -0.52 -12.52
N TYR A 259 3.57 0.67 -12.01
CA TYR A 259 4.05 1.05 -10.68
C TYR A 259 3.15 0.45 -9.58
N ARG A 260 3.52 -0.73 -9.09
CA ARG A 260 2.78 -1.49 -8.05
C ARG A 260 3.36 -1.25 -6.66
N LEU A 261 2.55 -1.51 -5.61
CA LEU A 261 2.97 -1.32 -4.21
C LEU A 261 4.25 -2.09 -3.85
N GLY A 262 4.44 -3.29 -4.42
CA GLY A 262 5.63 -4.11 -4.18
C GLY A 262 6.95 -3.45 -4.61
N MET A 263 6.92 -2.48 -5.52
CA MET A 263 8.08 -1.71 -5.98
C MET A 263 8.44 -0.54 -5.05
N GLN A 264 7.51 -0.08 -4.19
CA GLN A 264 7.63 1.21 -3.51
C GLN A 264 8.83 1.30 -2.55
N GLY A 265 9.15 0.23 -1.83
CA GLY A 265 10.36 0.18 -0.99
C GLY A 265 11.64 0.40 -1.78
N ALA A 266 11.79 -0.33 -2.89
CA ALA A 266 12.91 -0.17 -3.80
C ALA A 266 12.98 1.22 -4.43
N LEU A 267 11.83 1.82 -4.75
CA LEU A 267 11.78 3.17 -5.29
C LEU A 267 12.31 4.19 -4.27
N LEU A 268 11.94 4.04 -3.00
CA LEU A 268 12.41 4.92 -1.93
C LEU A 268 13.92 4.79 -1.70
N ASP A 269 14.45 3.56 -1.72
CA ASP A 269 15.90 3.32 -1.65
C ASP A 269 16.62 3.94 -2.86
N PHE A 270 16.12 3.70 -4.07
CA PHE A 270 16.64 4.30 -5.31
C PHE A 270 16.65 5.83 -5.23
N GLN A 271 15.55 6.44 -4.77
CA GLN A 271 15.46 7.88 -4.61
C GLN A 271 16.52 8.41 -3.65
N ARG A 272 16.68 7.75 -2.50
CA ARG A 272 17.67 8.12 -1.49
C ARG A 272 19.10 8.02 -2.00
N ASP A 273 19.45 6.89 -2.59
CA ASP A 273 20.81 6.58 -3.01
C ASP A 273 21.26 7.47 -4.17
N HIS A 274 20.30 7.94 -4.98
CA HIS A 274 20.52 8.91 -6.05
C HIS A 274 20.35 10.38 -5.62
N GLY A 275 20.06 10.63 -4.33
CA GLY A 275 19.97 11.98 -3.76
C GLY A 275 18.76 12.80 -4.24
N VAL A 276 17.69 12.14 -4.67
CA VAL A 276 16.40 12.77 -4.92
C VAL A 276 15.48 12.58 -3.71
N ALA A 277 14.41 13.38 -3.62
CA ALA A 277 13.51 13.31 -2.47
C ALA A 277 12.82 11.95 -2.42
N GLN A 278 12.81 11.32 -1.23
CA GLN A 278 12.11 10.06 -0.96
C GLN A 278 10.61 10.30 -0.87
N THR A 279 9.95 10.62 -1.99
CA THR A 279 8.51 10.97 -2.03
C THR A 279 7.62 9.76 -2.28
N GLY A 280 8.18 8.66 -2.81
CA GLY A 280 7.42 7.52 -3.32
C GLY A 280 6.71 7.79 -4.65
N ASN A 281 6.93 8.95 -5.28
CA ASN A 281 6.43 9.26 -6.62
C ASN A 281 7.52 9.10 -7.68
N ILE A 282 7.15 8.72 -8.89
CA ILE A 282 8.09 8.67 -10.02
C ILE A 282 8.01 10.03 -10.74
N ASP A 283 8.66 11.03 -10.15
CA ASP A 283 8.69 12.41 -10.64
C ASP A 283 9.80 12.65 -11.70
N PRO A 284 9.84 13.81 -12.38
CA PRO A 284 10.90 14.11 -13.34
C PRO A 284 12.32 14.10 -12.75
N ALA A 285 12.48 14.28 -11.44
CA ALA A 285 13.79 14.15 -10.78
C ALA A 285 14.24 12.68 -10.72
N THR A 286 13.34 11.79 -10.29
CA THR A 286 13.54 10.35 -10.24
C THR A 286 13.79 9.78 -11.64
N LEU A 287 13.02 10.21 -12.64
CA LEU A 287 13.18 9.74 -14.02
C LEU A 287 14.50 10.13 -14.67
N ARG A 288 15.10 11.26 -14.27
CA ARG A 288 16.43 11.65 -14.76
C ARG A 288 17.53 10.69 -14.31
N MET A 289 17.32 9.97 -13.21
CA MET A 289 18.27 9.00 -12.66
C MET A 289 18.22 7.65 -13.37
N ALA A 290 17.22 7.40 -14.20
CA ALA A 290 17.09 6.17 -15.00
C ALA A 290 16.83 6.51 -16.46
N PRO A 291 17.77 7.15 -17.18
CA PRO A 291 17.56 7.57 -18.57
C PRO A 291 17.13 6.39 -19.45
N PRO A 292 16.30 6.61 -20.48
CA PRO A 292 15.85 5.53 -21.35
C PRO A 292 17.08 4.83 -21.91
N GLN A 293 17.13 3.51 -21.84
CA GLN A 293 18.22 2.81 -22.50
C GLN A 293 18.06 3.04 -24.00
N ALA A 294 19.03 3.72 -24.62
CA ALA A 294 19.11 3.75 -26.07
C ALA A 294 19.16 2.31 -26.55
N GLU A 295 18.21 1.89 -27.39
CA GLU A 295 18.23 0.58 -28.03
C GLU A 295 19.63 0.38 -28.61
N ARG A 296 20.39 -0.58 -28.06
CA ARG A 296 21.68 -0.90 -28.65
C ARG A 296 21.37 -1.51 -30.02
N PRO A 297 22.14 -1.18 -31.08
CA PRO A 297 21.98 -1.82 -32.39
C PRO A 297 22.01 -3.37 -32.31
N ALA A 298 22.68 -3.92 -31.28
CA ALA A 298 22.77 -5.35 -30.99
C ALA A 298 21.49 -5.99 -30.43
N ASP A 299 20.53 -5.19 -29.94
CA ASP A 299 19.26 -5.68 -29.37
C ASP A 299 18.09 -5.60 -30.38
N ARG A 300 18.36 -5.16 -31.62
CA ARG A 300 17.41 -5.31 -32.73
C ARG A 300 17.36 -6.78 -33.18
N GLN A 301 16.16 -7.34 -33.31
CA GLN A 301 15.93 -8.74 -33.73
C GLN A 301 16.42 -9.03 -35.17
N ASP A 302 16.85 -8.00 -35.88
CA ASP A 302 17.16 -7.96 -37.31
C ASP A 302 18.63 -7.54 -37.59
N HIS A 303 19.51 -7.49 -36.57
CA HIS A 303 20.94 -7.22 -36.77
C HIS A 303 21.76 -8.51 -36.95
N PHE A 304 22.25 -8.76 -38.17
CA PHE A 304 23.22 -9.82 -38.48
C PHE A 304 24.45 -9.20 -39.14
N GLU A 305 25.63 -9.28 -38.51
CA GLU A 305 26.92 -8.95 -39.16
C GLU A 305 27.74 -10.22 -39.37
N PRO A 306 27.89 -10.71 -40.62
CA PRO A 306 28.81 -11.80 -40.92
C PRO A 306 30.27 -11.34 -40.81
N HIS A 307 31.11 -12.13 -40.11
CA HIS A 307 32.58 -12.07 -40.06
C HIS A 307 33.28 -11.07 -39.11
N ARG A 308 32.64 -10.62 -38.01
CA ARG A 308 33.37 -9.92 -36.95
C ARG A 308 33.85 -10.89 -35.85
N PRO A 309 35.15 -10.93 -35.50
CA PRO A 309 35.61 -11.68 -34.32
C PRO A 309 34.98 -11.10 -33.06
N MET A 310 34.54 -11.97 -32.13
CA MET A 310 33.99 -11.56 -30.84
C MET A 310 34.93 -10.57 -30.13
N PRO A 311 34.41 -9.47 -29.57
CA PRO A 311 35.20 -8.64 -28.66
C PRO A 311 35.60 -9.48 -27.45
N ALA A 312 36.89 -9.46 -27.10
CA ALA A 312 37.36 -10.04 -25.86
C ALA A 312 36.63 -9.37 -24.67
N ALA A 313 36.23 -10.17 -23.69
CA ALA A 313 35.62 -9.66 -22.48
C ALA A 313 36.55 -8.64 -21.80
N ARG A 314 36.01 -7.45 -21.54
CA ARG A 314 36.45 -6.65 -20.41
C ARG A 314 35.33 -6.52 -19.40
N PRO A 315 35.64 -6.65 -18.11
CA PRO A 315 34.69 -6.52 -17.02
C PRO A 315 34.44 -5.03 -16.79
N GLU A 316 33.18 -4.64 -16.81
CA GLU A 316 32.60 -3.69 -15.87
C GLU A 316 31.09 -3.72 -16.13
N ALA A 317 30.31 -4.05 -15.10
CA ALA A 317 28.88 -3.88 -15.13
C ALA A 317 28.58 -2.41 -15.49
N PRO A 318 27.48 -2.10 -16.21
CA PRO A 318 27.06 -0.72 -16.35
C PRO A 318 26.79 -0.18 -14.94
N THR A 319 27.74 0.56 -14.39
CA THR A 319 27.58 1.30 -13.15
C THR A 319 26.54 2.37 -13.40
N ALA A 320 25.48 2.35 -12.61
CA ALA A 320 24.39 3.31 -12.71
C ALA A 320 24.81 4.75 -12.42
N PRO A 321 23.98 5.73 -12.83
CA PRO A 321 23.98 7.06 -12.23
C PRO A 321 24.05 6.90 -10.70
N GLY A 322 24.97 7.58 -10.01
CA GLY A 322 25.16 7.38 -8.56
C GLY A 322 26.26 6.40 -8.12
N HIS A 323 26.92 5.65 -9.02
CA HIS A 323 28.21 5.02 -8.71
C HIS A 323 29.37 6.00 -9.02
N PRO A 324 30.49 6.03 -8.25
CA PRO A 324 31.61 6.97 -8.47
C PRO A 324 32.23 7.02 -9.89
N GLY A 325 31.85 6.09 -10.78
CA GLY A 325 32.30 6.01 -12.17
C GLY A 325 31.28 6.44 -13.24
N HIS A 326 30.05 6.88 -12.92
CA HIS A 326 29.04 7.25 -13.94
C HIS A 326 29.06 8.75 -14.32
N PRO A 327 28.83 9.14 -15.60
CA PRO A 327 28.85 10.54 -16.05
C PRO A 327 27.84 11.47 -15.35
N ASP A 328 26.66 10.95 -15.00
CA ASP A 328 25.61 11.64 -14.23
C ASP A 328 25.69 11.38 -12.71
N HIS A 329 26.75 10.73 -12.23
CA HIS A 329 27.04 10.72 -10.79
C HIS A 329 27.23 12.16 -10.35
N ARG A 330 26.35 12.65 -9.48
CA ARG A 330 26.47 14.01 -8.96
C ARG A 330 27.66 14.07 -8.00
N PRO A 331 28.68 14.91 -8.25
CA PRO A 331 29.64 15.26 -7.21
C PRO A 331 28.90 16.02 -6.11
N GLY A 332 28.93 15.53 -4.87
CA GLY A 332 28.43 16.28 -3.70
C GLY A 332 27.07 15.85 -3.14
N LEU A 333 26.74 14.55 -3.14
CA LEU A 333 25.76 14.04 -2.16
C LEU A 333 26.19 14.47 -0.76
N SER A 334 25.26 15.04 0.01
CA SER A 334 25.48 15.35 1.41
C SER A 334 25.87 14.07 2.15
N ASP A 335 27.00 14.09 2.84
CA ASP A 335 27.40 13.03 3.77
C ASP A 335 27.18 13.54 5.20
N PRO A 336 26.31 12.89 6.01
CA PRO A 336 25.54 11.68 5.69
C PRO A 336 24.33 11.94 4.78
N LEU A 337 23.96 10.89 4.02
CA LEU A 337 22.69 10.84 3.27
C LEU A 337 21.50 11.06 4.22
N PRO A 338 20.36 11.58 3.71
CA PRO A 338 19.15 11.69 4.52
C PRO A 338 18.74 10.33 5.09
N GLU A 339 18.08 10.37 6.25
CA GLU A 339 17.55 9.18 6.91
C GLU A 339 16.67 8.37 5.94
N PRO A 340 16.82 7.04 5.89
CA PRO A 340 16.03 6.21 5.01
C PRO A 340 14.57 6.12 5.46
N VAL A 341 13.65 6.37 4.53
CA VAL A 341 12.22 6.10 4.71
C VAL A 341 12.00 4.59 4.74
N ASN A 342 12.56 3.85 3.77
CA ASN A 342 12.60 2.39 3.80
C ASN A 342 13.73 1.92 4.72
N ARG A 343 13.38 1.52 5.94
CA ARG A 343 14.37 0.98 6.87
C ARG A 343 14.61 -0.47 6.54
N HIS A 344 15.86 -0.82 6.26
CA HIS A 344 16.25 -2.21 6.26
C HIS A 344 16.40 -2.60 7.73
N ALA A 345 15.71 -3.66 8.17
CA ALA A 345 16.01 -4.21 9.48
C ALA A 345 17.53 -4.42 9.53
N LEU A 346 18.20 -3.99 10.61
CA LEU A 346 19.62 -4.23 10.80
C LEU A 346 19.85 -5.72 10.60
N ARG A 347 20.24 -6.10 9.38
CA ARG A 347 20.92 -7.35 9.13
C ARG A 347 22.20 -7.15 9.90
N ALA A 348 22.27 -7.75 11.09
CA ALA A 348 23.55 -8.20 11.57
C ALA A 348 24.23 -8.85 10.35
N PRO A 349 25.47 -8.42 9.99
CA PRO A 349 26.14 -8.96 8.82
C PRO A 349 26.00 -10.46 8.90
N ALA A 350 25.43 -11.09 7.86
CA ALA A 350 24.98 -12.47 7.87
C ALA A 350 25.99 -13.34 8.64
N THR A 351 25.73 -13.50 9.93
CA THR A 351 26.45 -14.41 10.79
C THR A 351 26.02 -15.79 10.31
N GLU A 352 26.87 -16.77 10.55
CA GLU A 352 26.68 -18.17 10.14
C GLU A 352 25.27 -18.74 10.51
N GLU A 353 24.52 -18.05 11.38
CA GLU A 353 23.11 -18.26 11.75
C GLU A 353 22.07 -18.11 10.61
N SER A 354 22.36 -17.45 9.47
CA SER A 354 21.35 -17.29 8.38
C SER A 354 21.26 -18.46 7.40
N GLN A 355 22.27 -19.35 7.35
CA GLN A 355 22.28 -20.51 6.45
C GLN A 355 21.24 -21.60 6.82
N PRO A 356 21.07 -21.97 8.10
CA PRO A 356 20.13 -23.02 8.49
C PRO A 356 18.68 -22.69 8.11
N LEU A 357 18.26 -21.44 8.26
CA LEU A 357 16.87 -21.03 7.98
C LEU A 357 16.51 -21.04 6.50
N ALA A 358 17.50 -21.13 5.60
CA ALA A 358 17.26 -21.28 4.16
C ALA A 358 16.88 -22.73 3.80
N GLU A 359 17.17 -23.70 4.67
CA GLU A 359 16.85 -25.12 4.45
C GLU A 359 15.42 -25.48 4.89
N LEU A 360 14.71 -24.58 5.58
CA LEU A 360 13.32 -24.79 5.96
C LEU A 360 12.41 -24.94 4.74
N SER A 361 11.37 -25.77 4.88
CA SER A 361 10.31 -25.83 3.87
C SER A 361 9.62 -24.46 3.74
N PRO A 362 9.02 -24.11 2.58
CA PRO A 362 8.33 -22.82 2.44
C PRO A 362 7.27 -22.57 3.51
N ALA A 363 6.54 -23.61 3.94
CA ALA A 363 5.54 -23.52 4.99
C ALA A 363 6.16 -23.25 6.37
N ASP A 364 7.26 -23.95 6.71
CA ASP A 364 7.97 -23.71 7.96
C ASP A 364 8.65 -22.35 7.99
N ARG A 365 9.17 -21.89 6.85
CA ARG A 365 9.75 -20.57 6.72
C ARG A 365 8.73 -19.48 7.05
N LEU A 366 7.53 -19.59 6.48
CA LEU A 366 6.42 -18.69 6.80
C LEU A 366 6.00 -18.78 8.27
N LEU A 367 5.98 -19.97 8.86
CA LEU A 367 5.67 -20.16 10.28
C LEU A 367 6.74 -19.53 11.19
N PHE A 368 8.03 -19.73 10.87
CA PHE A 368 9.15 -19.10 11.56
C PHE A 368 9.06 -17.58 11.48
N ASP A 369 8.93 -17.04 10.26
CA ASP A 369 8.88 -15.59 10.03
C ASP A 369 7.68 -14.97 10.75
N ARG A 370 6.53 -15.66 10.80
CA ARG A 370 5.34 -15.25 11.56
C ARG A 370 5.64 -15.15 13.06
N ILE A 371 6.23 -16.18 13.65
CA ILE A 371 6.58 -16.18 15.09
C ILE A 371 7.64 -15.13 15.40
N ARG A 372 8.67 -15.00 14.54
CA ARG A 372 9.74 -14.00 14.72
C ARG A 372 9.21 -12.57 14.69
N SER A 373 8.22 -12.31 13.82
CA SER A 373 7.65 -10.97 13.63
C SER A 373 6.89 -10.45 14.85
N GLU A 374 6.35 -11.35 15.67
CA GLU A 374 5.61 -11.02 16.90
C GLU A 374 6.45 -11.23 18.16
N ALA A 375 7.54 -12.01 18.09
CA ALA A 375 8.46 -12.20 19.20
C ALA A 375 9.30 -10.92 19.47
N PRO A 376 9.54 -10.55 20.74
CA PRO A 376 10.43 -9.44 21.08
C PRO A 376 11.83 -9.59 20.46
N THR A 377 12.48 -8.47 20.17
CA THR A 377 13.82 -8.47 19.53
C THR A 377 14.91 -9.13 20.38
N HIS A 378 14.75 -9.19 21.70
CA HIS A 378 15.69 -9.84 22.62
C HIS A 378 15.60 -11.36 22.66
N VAL A 379 14.55 -11.95 22.06
CA VAL A 379 14.44 -13.40 21.92
C VAL A 379 15.28 -13.84 20.72
N SER A 380 16.19 -14.80 20.93
CA SER A 380 17.06 -15.31 19.88
C SER A 380 16.31 -16.17 18.86
N ASP A 381 16.87 -16.27 17.67
CA ASP A 381 16.30 -17.06 16.58
C ASP A 381 16.28 -18.56 16.91
N ASP A 382 17.19 -19.06 17.75
CA ASP A 382 17.15 -20.43 18.31
C ASP A 382 15.87 -20.69 19.11
N VAL A 383 15.48 -19.74 19.97
CA VAL A 383 14.26 -19.85 20.78
C VAL A 383 13.02 -19.75 19.90
N VAL A 384 13.04 -18.89 18.87
CA VAL A 384 11.95 -18.75 17.90
C VAL A 384 11.79 -20.02 17.05
N ALA A 385 12.88 -20.61 16.57
CA ALA A 385 12.84 -21.88 15.85
C ALA A 385 12.34 -23.01 16.74
N SER A 386 12.76 -23.04 18.01
CA SER A 386 12.26 -24.01 18.99
C SER A 386 10.75 -23.87 19.18
N ALA A 387 10.23 -22.64 19.22
CA ALA A 387 8.80 -22.36 19.31
C ALA A 387 8.04 -22.74 18.03
N MET A 388 8.64 -22.53 16.85
CA MET A 388 8.11 -23.01 15.57
C MET A 388 7.98 -24.54 15.57
N LEU A 389 9.06 -25.26 15.94
CA LEU A 389 9.06 -26.72 15.99
C LEU A 389 8.03 -27.25 17.02
N ALA A 390 7.98 -26.66 18.21
CA ALA A 390 7.01 -27.03 19.24
C ALA A 390 5.57 -26.76 18.79
N GLY A 391 5.32 -25.63 18.12
CA GLY A 391 4.03 -25.30 17.51
C GLY A 391 3.62 -26.35 16.47
N LYS A 392 4.55 -26.70 15.57
CA LYS A 392 4.33 -27.73 14.55
C LYS A 392 4.00 -29.10 15.15
N GLN A 393 4.72 -29.52 16.19
CA GLN A 393 4.43 -30.75 16.94
C GLN A 393 3.07 -30.71 17.64
N ALA A 394 2.68 -29.53 18.14
CA ALA A 394 1.38 -29.24 18.71
C ALA A 394 0.30 -28.93 17.67
N GLY A 395 0.48 -29.27 16.38
CA GLY A 395 -0.57 -29.13 15.35
C GLY A 395 -0.75 -27.73 14.75
N ILE A 396 0.10 -26.76 15.12
CA ILE A 396 0.21 -25.42 14.52
C ILE A 396 1.30 -25.49 13.45
N ASP A 397 0.99 -26.11 12.32
CA ASP A 397 1.97 -26.47 11.27
C ASP A 397 1.96 -25.55 10.04
N SER A 398 1.27 -24.41 10.13
CA SER A 398 1.32 -23.35 9.11
C SER A 398 1.12 -21.98 9.76
N ALA A 399 1.59 -20.93 9.10
CA ALA A 399 1.49 -19.55 9.61
C ALA A 399 0.03 -19.12 9.88
N ASP A 400 -0.92 -19.54 9.04
CA ASP A 400 -2.35 -19.22 9.19
C ASP A 400 -3.00 -19.86 10.43
N LYS A 401 -2.37 -20.88 11.01
CA LYS A 401 -2.83 -21.52 12.25
C LYS A 401 -2.33 -20.81 13.49
N VAL A 402 -1.48 -19.79 13.38
CA VAL A 402 -1.00 -18.98 14.51
C VAL A 402 -2.05 -17.92 14.86
N GLY A 403 -2.72 -18.08 15.99
CA GLY A 403 -3.70 -17.12 16.52
C GLY A 403 -3.09 -16.07 17.46
N LEU A 404 -1.98 -16.39 18.12
CA LEU A 404 -1.30 -15.50 19.06
C LEU A 404 0.18 -15.88 19.20
N VAL A 405 1.08 -14.90 19.23
CA VAL A 405 2.41 -15.05 19.80
C VAL A 405 2.60 -14.02 20.91
N ALA A 406 2.96 -14.48 22.10
CA ALA A 406 3.16 -13.59 23.24
C ALA A 406 4.29 -14.11 24.13
N VAL A 407 5.02 -13.20 24.75
CA VAL A 407 5.93 -13.54 25.85
C VAL A 407 5.20 -13.27 27.16
N THR A 408 5.00 -14.32 27.96
CA THR A 408 4.35 -14.22 29.27
C THR A 408 5.33 -14.70 30.34
N GLY A 409 5.89 -13.76 31.09
CA GLY A 409 6.99 -14.04 32.02
C GLY A 409 8.23 -14.51 31.25
N GLU A 410 8.69 -15.71 31.57
CA GLU A 410 9.91 -16.33 31.02
C GLU A 410 9.60 -17.32 29.88
N ARG A 411 8.45 -17.18 29.22
CA ARG A 411 8.00 -18.13 28.19
C ARG A 411 7.49 -17.44 26.94
N LEU A 412 7.97 -17.91 25.79
CA LEU A 412 7.40 -17.62 24.48
C LEU A 412 6.25 -18.59 24.22
N CYS A 413 5.04 -18.06 24.11
CA CYS A 413 3.81 -18.79 23.88
C CYS A 413 3.34 -18.61 22.43
N VAL A 414 3.02 -19.71 21.77
CA VAL A 414 2.40 -19.74 20.45
C VAL A 414 1.02 -20.39 20.59
N GLY A 415 -0.03 -19.62 20.45
CA GLY A 415 -1.42 -20.09 20.48
C GLY A 415 -1.96 -20.34 19.07
N GLY A 416 -2.63 -21.47 18.88
CA GLY A 416 -3.28 -21.82 17.62
C GLY A 416 -4.64 -21.12 17.44
N THR A 417 -5.10 -20.97 16.20
CA THR A 417 -6.47 -20.49 15.89
C THR A 417 -7.55 -21.50 16.27
N THR A 418 -7.19 -22.78 16.36
CA THR A 418 -8.07 -23.84 16.88
C THR A 418 -7.90 -23.96 18.40
N PRO A 419 -8.97 -23.80 19.20
CA PRO A 419 -8.89 -23.91 20.66
C PRO A 419 -8.25 -25.23 21.11
N GLY A 420 -7.31 -25.13 22.05
CA GLY A 420 -6.59 -26.29 22.62
C GLY A 420 -5.19 -26.51 22.05
N PHE A 421 -4.89 -26.03 20.85
CA PHE A 421 -3.54 -26.12 20.27
C PHE A 421 -2.68 -24.94 20.74
N HIS A 422 -1.60 -25.23 21.45
CA HIS A 422 -0.66 -24.22 21.95
C HIS A 422 0.71 -24.86 22.16
N ALA A 423 1.75 -24.03 22.05
CA ALA A 423 3.12 -24.37 22.39
C ALA A 423 3.72 -23.31 23.31
N MET A 424 4.59 -23.74 24.22
CA MET A 424 5.27 -22.87 25.16
C MET A 424 6.74 -23.26 25.24
N VAL A 425 7.64 -22.30 24.99
CA VAL A 425 9.08 -22.49 25.09
C VAL A 425 9.63 -21.57 26.17
N ASP A 426 10.46 -22.12 27.05
CA ASP A 426 11.13 -21.40 28.12
C ASP A 426 12.28 -20.57 27.54
N THR A 427 12.22 -19.24 27.68
CA THR A 427 13.21 -18.32 27.09
C THR A 427 14.48 -18.19 27.94
N THR A 428 14.49 -18.77 29.15
CA THR A 428 15.63 -18.71 30.08
C THR A 428 16.55 -19.93 29.98
N LYS A 429 16.06 -21.00 29.35
CA LYS A 429 16.85 -22.21 29.12
C LYS A 429 17.62 -22.08 27.80
N PRO A 430 18.84 -22.67 27.72
CA PRO A 430 19.53 -22.80 26.45
C PRO A 430 18.65 -23.53 25.44
N ALA A 431 18.32 -22.87 24.33
CA ALA A 431 17.61 -23.48 23.23
C ALA A 431 18.58 -24.35 22.39
N PRO A 432 18.09 -25.41 21.72
CA PRO A 432 18.85 -26.12 20.69
C PRO A 432 19.34 -25.14 19.62
N GLN A 433 20.47 -25.46 19.00
CA GLN A 433 20.98 -24.64 17.91
C GLN A 433 20.00 -24.64 16.73
N LEU A 434 19.96 -23.52 16.01
CA LEU A 434 19.09 -23.32 14.86
C LEU A 434 19.16 -24.46 13.83
N GLN A 435 20.37 -24.93 13.49
CA GLN A 435 20.58 -26.03 12.55
C GLN A 435 19.95 -27.34 13.01
N GLU A 436 20.03 -27.65 14.31
CA GLU A 436 19.42 -28.86 14.86
C GLU A 436 17.90 -28.78 14.77
N THR A 437 17.33 -27.61 15.08
CA THR A 437 15.88 -27.38 15.03
C THR A 437 15.34 -27.47 13.60
N VAL A 438 16.07 -26.94 12.62
CA VAL A 438 15.75 -27.05 11.19
C VAL A 438 15.74 -28.51 10.73
N GLN A 439 16.76 -29.28 11.09
CA GLN A 439 16.82 -30.72 10.77
C GLN A 439 15.65 -31.49 11.39
N GLN A 440 15.29 -31.18 12.64
CA GLN A 440 14.14 -31.79 13.31
C GLN A 440 12.80 -31.42 12.63
N ALA A 441 12.63 -30.19 12.17
CA ALA A 441 11.44 -29.75 11.45
C ALA A 441 11.27 -30.46 10.11
N GLN A 442 12.36 -30.64 9.36
CA GLN A 442 12.37 -31.39 8.11
C GLN A 442 12.09 -32.88 8.35
N ALA A 443 12.66 -33.48 9.39
CA ALA A 443 12.40 -34.88 9.74
C ALA A 443 10.91 -35.11 10.04
N LEU A 444 10.26 -34.16 10.71
CA LEU A 444 8.82 -34.20 10.99
C LEU A 444 7.97 -34.13 9.71
N ASP A 445 8.38 -33.33 8.72
CA ASP A 445 7.69 -33.28 7.41
C ASP A 445 7.78 -34.61 6.67
N HIS A 446 8.98 -35.18 6.57
CA HIS A 446 9.17 -36.47 5.92
C HIS A 446 8.34 -37.57 6.57
N GLN A 447 8.25 -37.60 7.91
CA GLN A 447 7.43 -38.57 8.63
C GLN A 447 5.93 -38.41 8.34
N ARG A 448 5.44 -37.17 8.25
CA ARG A 448 4.03 -36.89 7.94
C ARG A 448 3.68 -37.32 6.52
N MET A 449 4.52 -36.95 5.55
CA MET A 449 4.34 -37.35 4.16
C MET A 449 4.34 -38.87 4.00
N ALA A 450 5.24 -39.58 4.68
CA ALA A 450 5.25 -41.04 4.67
C ALA A 450 3.97 -41.65 5.25
N ARG A 451 3.48 -41.14 6.39
CA ARG A 451 2.22 -41.60 7.00
C ARG A 451 1.00 -41.33 6.13
N ASP A 452 0.95 -40.18 5.46
CA ASP A 452 -0.16 -39.85 4.56
C ASP A 452 -0.15 -40.77 3.33
N GLN A 453 1.02 -41.05 2.75
CA GLN A 453 1.18 -42.01 1.64
C GLN A 453 0.79 -43.44 2.06
N GLU A 454 1.18 -43.90 3.25
CA GLU A 454 0.77 -45.20 3.79
C GLU A 454 -0.75 -45.26 4.00
N ARG A 455 -1.34 -44.20 4.53
CA ARG A 455 -2.80 -44.12 4.76
C ARG A 455 -3.56 -44.13 3.44
N GLU A 456 -3.04 -43.45 2.42
CA GLU A 456 -3.63 -43.44 1.08
C GLU A 456 -3.49 -44.81 0.40
N ALA A 457 -2.35 -45.49 0.53
CA ALA A 457 -2.16 -46.85 0.05
C ALA A 457 -3.12 -47.86 0.73
N LEU A 458 -3.35 -47.72 2.04
CA LEU A 458 -4.32 -48.53 2.80
C LEU A 458 -5.78 -48.24 2.40
N PHE A 459 -6.10 -46.99 2.06
CA PHE A 459 -7.43 -46.59 1.58
C PHE A 459 -7.73 -47.16 0.18
N VAL A 460 -6.71 -47.16 -0.70
CA VAL A 460 -6.80 -47.75 -2.05
C VAL A 460 -6.90 -49.28 -2.00
N GLN A 461 -6.21 -49.95 -1.06
CA GLN A 461 -6.33 -51.40 -0.89
C GLN A 461 -7.67 -51.86 -0.30
N ASN A 462 -8.32 -51.04 0.55
CA ASN A 462 -9.57 -51.40 1.23
C ASN A 462 -10.85 -50.91 0.52
N SER A 463 -10.76 -50.42 -0.71
CA SER A 463 -11.93 -50.03 -1.51
C SER A 463 -12.46 -51.23 -2.33
N PRO A 464 -13.57 -51.89 -1.94
CA PRO A 464 -14.09 -53.02 -2.71
C PRO A 464 -14.69 -52.51 -4.03
N GLY A 465 -14.22 -53.06 -5.13
CA GLY A 465 -14.58 -52.68 -6.49
C GLY A 465 -16.08 -52.73 -6.75
N ARG A 466 -16.63 -51.62 -7.25
CA ARG A 466 -17.89 -51.60 -7.98
C ARG A 466 -17.58 -52.08 -9.41
N SER A 467 -17.73 -53.38 -9.64
CA SER A 467 -17.73 -53.92 -11.01
C SER A 467 -18.91 -53.35 -11.79
N ILE A 468 -18.62 -53.05 -13.05
CA ILE A 468 -19.54 -52.66 -14.13
C ILE A 468 -20.46 -53.83 -14.46
#